data_AF-A0A968CI44-F1
#
_entry.id   AF-A0A968CI44-F1
#
_cell.length_a   1.000
_cell.length_b   1.000
_cell.length_c   1.000
_cell.angle_alpha   90.00
_cell.angle_beta   90.00
_cell.angle_gamma   90.00
#
_symmetry.space_group_name_H-M   'P 1'
#
loop_
_entity.id
_entity.type
_entity.pdbx_description
1 polymer ?
#
loop_
_entity_poly.entity_id
_entity_poly.type
_entity_poly.pdbx_seq_one_letter_code
_entity_poly.pdbx_strand_id
1 'polypeptide(L)'
;MELGFEFWYTAALLIVMTVLLVTERFEIEVVMFSVLLLLVLGDVITLQDAFSGFSNVGMLTIAMLFVIAGALNNTGVLRKVSDVIFGEKNNGVGRKLIRILFPVSAISAFMNNTPVVAMLIPIIRSWTERQQQFPSKYLIPISYAAILGGTCTLIGTSTNLIVHGLMLQHGLQGIGLFEITKIGVPATIVGLLFIVLIGHRLLPSRREPLVELGESTREFVIELKVTNDYENINKTIEASGLRHLKGLYLFQIERNGDTIAPARPDEKILEGDRLFFTGIPKTILELQKTPGLHLTKDSHFDLKDYDSSQIKTFECVVSDASPLVGKNIRESNFREKYQAVILAIHRHGQRIRKKIGDISINPGDTLLLLADKNFLRRWYHSKDFYLISKGENLPSKPQWQGNFSVAALIIIILLTVFNILPLLAAAGLGVLALVLSKIVSRSEILSIIDWRVLVIISLSLGIATGVEKS
;
A
#
# COMPACT_ATOMS: atom_id res chain seq x y z
N MET A 1 28.29 -33.95 32.20
CA MET A 1 26.85 -33.93 31.89
C MET A 1 26.62 -35.10 30.96
N GLU A 2 25.98 -36.16 31.44
CA GLU A 2 25.47 -37.19 30.53
C GLU A 2 24.27 -36.58 29.79
N LEU A 3 24.28 -36.65 28.46
CA LEU A 3 23.19 -36.13 27.63
C LEU A 3 22.01 -37.09 27.76
N GLY A 4 20.96 -36.63 28.45
CA GLY A 4 19.76 -37.43 28.76
C GLY A 4 18.86 -37.69 27.54
N PHE A 5 17.78 -38.43 27.77
CA PHE A 5 16.74 -38.67 26.75
C PHE A 5 16.16 -37.36 26.20
N GLU A 6 15.87 -36.40 27.09
CA GLU A 6 15.30 -35.09 26.76
C GLU A 6 16.17 -34.36 25.74
N PHE A 7 17.49 -34.29 25.96
CA PHE A 7 18.44 -33.71 25.02
C PHE A 7 18.34 -34.31 23.61
N TRP A 8 18.43 -35.64 23.49
CA TRP A 8 18.42 -36.31 22.19
C TRP A 8 17.07 -36.22 21.51
N TYR A 9 15.98 -36.31 22.27
CA TYR A 9 14.62 -36.18 21.77
C TYR A 9 14.37 -34.78 21.22
N THR A 10 14.71 -33.73 21.98
CA THR A 10 14.59 -32.34 21.54
C THR A 10 15.48 -32.04 20.35
N ALA A 11 16.73 -32.51 20.35
CA ALA A 11 17.64 -32.34 19.21
C ALA A 11 17.10 -32.99 17.93
N ALA A 12 16.57 -34.21 18.02
CA ALA A 12 15.95 -34.89 16.89
C ALA A 12 14.74 -34.11 16.36
N LEU A 13 13.87 -33.61 17.25
CA LEU A 13 12.72 -32.78 16.87
C LEU A 13 13.14 -31.48 16.19
N LEU A 14 14.19 -30.80 16.66
CA LEU A 14 14.71 -29.59 16.02
C LEU A 14 15.30 -29.87 14.64
N ILE A 15 15.99 -31.00 14.44
CA ILE A 15 16.50 -31.39 13.13
C ILE A 15 15.33 -31.64 12.17
N VAL A 16 14.34 -32.42 12.59
CA VAL A 16 13.13 -32.68 11.79
C VAL A 16 12.40 -31.39 11.47
N MET A 17 12.21 -30.51 12.45
CA MET A 17 11.61 -29.18 12.28
C MET A 17 12.37 -28.39 11.21
N THR A 18 13.69 -28.31 11.32
CA THR A 18 14.53 -27.56 10.39
C THR A 18 14.42 -28.10 8.96
N VAL A 19 14.44 -29.43 8.79
CA VAL A 19 14.26 -30.06 7.47
C VAL A 19 12.87 -29.72 6.91
N LEU A 20 11.81 -29.86 7.70
CA LEU A 20 10.45 -29.56 7.25
C LEU A 20 10.29 -28.09 6.84
N LEU A 21 10.84 -27.16 7.63
CA LEU A 21 10.82 -25.72 7.33
C LEU A 21 11.60 -25.38 6.05
N VAL A 22 12.79 -25.97 5.85
CA VAL A 22 13.61 -25.74 4.64
C VAL A 22 12.95 -26.33 3.39
N THR A 23 12.22 -27.45 3.52
CA THR A 23 11.53 -28.07 2.38
C THR A 23 10.24 -27.35 1.96
N GLU A 24 9.73 -26.43 2.79
CA GLU A 24 8.50 -25.64 2.57
C GLU A 24 7.26 -26.48 2.17
N ARG A 25 7.23 -27.77 2.54
CA ARG A 25 6.11 -28.67 2.19
C ARG A 25 4.86 -28.46 3.04
N PHE A 26 5.04 -27.89 4.23
CA PHE A 26 3.96 -27.63 5.19
C PHE A 26 4.02 -26.18 5.65
N GLU A 27 2.88 -25.66 6.10
CA GLU A 27 2.81 -24.33 6.70
C GLU A 27 3.67 -24.28 7.98
N ILE A 28 4.43 -23.19 8.13
CA ILE A 28 5.39 -22.98 9.24
C ILE A 28 4.69 -23.16 10.60
N GLU A 29 3.46 -22.67 10.72
CA GLU A 29 2.64 -22.71 11.93
C GLU A 29 2.37 -24.16 12.35
N VAL A 30 2.01 -24.99 11.37
CA VAL A 30 1.68 -26.40 11.58
C VAL A 30 2.92 -27.16 12.03
N VAL A 31 4.06 -26.92 11.39
CA VAL A 31 5.34 -27.54 11.76
C VAL A 31 5.74 -27.15 13.19
N MET A 32 5.75 -25.85 13.48
CA MET A 32 6.13 -25.32 14.80
C MET A 32 5.18 -25.81 15.90
N PHE A 33 3.87 -25.80 15.66
CA PHE A 33 2.88 -26.27 16.63
C PHE A 33 2.99 -27.77 16.88
N SER A 34 3.24 -28.56 15.83
CA SER A 34 3.43 -30.01 15.96
C SER A 34 4.67 -30.33 16.80
N VAL A 35 5.79 -29.64 16.55
CA VAL A 35 7.03 -29.81 17.33
C VAL A 35 6.80 -29.42 18.79
N LEU A 36 6.13 -28.29 19.04
CA LEU A 36 5.80 -27.85 20.39
C LEU A 36 4.94 -28.89 21.14
N LEU A 37 3.91 -29.45 20.48
CA LEU A 37 3.09 -30.51 21.06
C LEU A 37 3.89 -31.80 21.32
N LEU A 38 4.80 -32.17 20.42
CA LEU A 38 5.67 -33.33 20.61
C LEU A 38 6.64 -33.14 21.79
N LEU A 39 7.10 -31.92 22.06
CA LEU A 39 7.88 -31.61 23.26
C LEU A 39 7.05 -31.76 24.54
N VAL A 40 5.77 -31.36 24.52
CA VAL A 40 4.85 -31.58 25.65
C VAL A 40 4.56 -33.07 25.84
N LEU A 41 4.28 -33.80 24.76
CA LEU A 41 3.99 -35.24 24.82
C LEU A 41 5.21 -36.09 25.21
N GLY A 42 6.41 -35.59 24.94
CA GLY A 42 7.67 -36.21 25.38
C GLY A 42 8.05 -35.84 26.82
N ASP A 43 7.18 -35.17 27.57
CA ASP A 43 7.39 -34.68 28.94
C ASP A 43 8.63 -33.77 29.12
N VAL A 44 9.14 -33.19 28.03
CA VAL A 44 10.27 -32.23 28.08
C VAL A 44 9.83 -30.89 28.67
N ILE A 45 8.61 -30.46 28.34
CA ILE A 45 8.03 -29.20 28.81
C ILE A 45 6.58 -29.39 29.24
N THR A 46 6.13 -28.55 30.17
CA THR A 46 4.73 -28.53 30.57
C THR A 46 3.86 -27.79 29.54
N LEU A 47 2.54 -28.00 29.61
CA LEU A 47 1.58 -27.24 28.81
C LEU A 47 1.70 -25.73 29.06
N GLN A 48 1.98 -25.32 30.30
CA GLN A 48 2.15 -23.91 30.65
C GLN A 48 3.41 -23.32 30.01
N ASP A 49 4.52 -24.07 29.99
CA ASP A 49 5.75 -23.65 29.31
C ASP A 49 5.52 -23.48 27.81
N ALA A 50 4.84 -24.45 27.19
CA ALA A 50 4.57 -24.46 25.76
C ALA A 50 3.80 -23.20 25.29
N PHE A 51 2.81 -22.77 26.06
CA PHE A 51 1.99 -21.61 25.73
C PHE A 51 2.45 -20.30 26.40
N SER A 52 3.55 -20.31 27.17
CA SER A 52 4.07 -19.13 27.87
C SER A 52 4.40 -17.97 26.91
N GLY A 53 4.84 -18.29 25.69
CA GLY A 53 5.14 -17.32 24.62
C GLY A 53 3.96 -16.40 24.26
N PHE A 54 2.72 -16.85 24.45
CA PHE A 54 1.53 -16.02 24.20
C PHE A 54 1.35 -14.86 25.19
N SER A 55 2.04 -14.92 26.34
CA SER A 55 2.05 -13.86 27.35
C SER A 55 3.33 -13.02 27.32
N ASN A 56 4.25 -13.28 26.37
CA ASN A 56 5.54 -12.61 26.33
C ASN A 56 5.40 -11.11 25.97
N VAL A 57 6.08 -10.26 26.75
CA VAL A 57 6.05 -8.79 26.60
C VAL A 57 6.49 -8.34 25.20
N GLY A 58 7.53 -8.97 24.63
CA GLY A 58 8.03 -8.68 23.30
C GLY A 58 6.99 -8.99 22.22
N MET A 59 6.35 -10.16 22.30
CA MET A 59 5.28 -10.56 21.37
C MET A 59 4.09 -9.59 21.41
N LEU A 60 3.60 -9.27 22.61
CA LEU A 60 2.49 -8.31 22.77
C LEU A 60 2.86 -6.91 22.25
N THR A 61 4.13 -6.51 22.42
CA THR A 61 4.64 -5.23 21.90
C THR A 61 4.60 -5.22 20.37
N ILE A 62 5.02 -6.31 19.72
CA ILE A 62 4.94 -6.46 18.26
C ILE A 62 3.50 -6.33 17.77
N ALA A 63 2.53 -6.93 18.47
CA ALA A 63 1.11 -6.81 18.12
C ALA A 63 0.63 -5.35 18.13
N MET A 64 0.98 -4.58 19.17
CA MET A 64 0.63 -3.15 19.25
C MET A 64 1.32 -2.33 18.16
N LEU A 65 2.59 -2.63 17.86
CA LEU A 65 3.36 -1.97 16.81
C LEU A 65 2.82 -2.29 15.40
N PHE A 66 2.28 -3.48 15.15
CA PHE A 66 1.58 -3.76 13.89
C PHE A 66 0.40 -2.81 13.69
N VAL A 67 -0.40 -2.56 14.74
CA VAL A 67 -1.53 -1.63 14.66
C VAL A 67 -1.07 -0.21 14.35
N ILE A 68 -0.02 0.26 15.02
CA ILE A 68 0.57 1.60 14.78
C ILE A 68 1.14 1.70 13.37
N ALA A 69 1.87 0.68 12.91
CA ALA A 69 2.43 0.63 11.57
C ALA A 69 1.33 0.62 10.49
N GLY A 70 0.25 -0.14 10.70
CA GLY A 70 -0.90 -0.13 9.81
C GLY A 70 -1.67 1.20 9.81
N ALA A 71 -1.77 1.89 10.95
CA ALA A 71 -2.34 3.24 11.01
C ALA A 71 -1.51 4.24 10.17
N LEU A 72 -0.19 4.19 10.30
CA LEU A 72 0.73 5.02 9.51
C LEU A 72 0.66 4.68 8.01
N ASN A 73 0.52 3.40 7.66
CA ASN A 73 0.37 2.96 6.28
C ASN A 73 -0.96 3.44 5.67
N ASN A 74 -2.06 3.29 6.42
CA ASN A 74 -3.41 3.65 5.97
C ASN A 74 -3.64 5.18 5.87
N THR A 75 -2.78 5.99 6.50
CA THR A 75 -2.90 7.45 6.49
C THR A 75 -2.14 8.13 5.36
N GLY A 76 -1.44 7.37 4.51
CA GLY A 76 -0.73 7.90 3.34
C GLY A 76 0.50 8.75 3.68
N VAL A 77 0.92 8.80 4.95
CA VAL A 77 2.13 9.51 5.40
C VAL A 77 3.35 8.99 4.63
N LEU A 78 3.48 7.67 4.56
CA LEU A 78 4.58 7.03 3.85
C LEU A 78 4.58 7.34 2.35
N ARG A 79 3.41 7.53 1.73
CA ARG A 79 3.28 7.97 0.33
C ARG A 79 3.74 9.42 0.14
N LYS A 80 3.39 10.34 1.04
CA LYS A 80 3.90 11.72 1.00
C LYS A 80 5.43 11.77 1.07
N VAL A 81 6.01 10.95 1.96
CA VAL A 81 7.47 10.83 2.08
C VAL A 81 8.08 10.29 0.79
N SER A 82 7.42 9.33 0.14
CA SER A 82 7.86 8.82 -1.16
C SER A 82 7.88 9.87 -2.27
N ASP A 83 6.87 10.74 -2.37
CA ASP A 83 6.83 11.80 -3.40
C ASP A 83 8.00 12.79 -3.24
N VAL A 84 8.44 13.04 -2.01
CA VAL A 84 9.63 13.86 -1.70
C VAL A 84 10.94 13.14 -2.03
N ILE A 85 10.98 11.83 -1.79
CA ILE A 85 12.14 10.96 -2.07
C ILE A 85 12.38 10.83 -3.58
N PHE A 86 11.32 10.65 -4.37
CA PHE A 86 11.40 10.33 -5.80
C PHE A 86 11.31 11.58 -6.69
N GLY A 87 12.34 12.45 -6.64
CA GLY A 87 12.38 13.64 -7.51
C GLY A 87 12.74 13.34 -8.97
N GLU A 88 12.38 14.26 -9.87
CA GLU A 88 12.50 14.12 -11.33
C GLU A 88 13.89 14.46 -11.90
N LYS A 89 14.85 14.84 -11.05
CA LYS A 89 16.17 15.28 -11.51
C LYS A 89 16.92 14.12 -12.17
N ASN A 90 17.42 14.35 -13.39
CA ASN A 90 18.13 13.35 -14.19
C ASN A 90 19.57 13.14 -13.68
N ASN A 91 19.69 12.46 -12.55
CA ASN A 91 20.97 12.10 -11.91
C ASN A 91 21.34 10.63 -12.17
N GLY A 92 22.62 10.29 -12.06
CA GLY A 92 23.09 8.90 -12.13
C GLY A 92 22.47 7.97 -11.08
N VAL A 93 22.40 6.67 -11.40
CA VAL A 93 21.72 5.62 -10.59
C VAL A 93 22.17 5.64 -9.12
N GLY A 94 23.47 5.80 -8.84
CA GLY A 94 23.97 5.87 -7.46
C GLY A 94 23.40 7.03 -6.65
N ARG A 95 23.27 8.23 -7.22
CA ARG A 95 22.65 9.39 -6.54
C ARG A 95 21.15 9.17 -6.31
N LYS A 96 20.47 8.54 -7.26
CA LYS A 96 19.06 8.15 -7.11
C LYS A 96 18.91 7.15 -5.95
N LEU A 97 19.78 6.15 -5.87
CA LEU A 97 19.80 5.19 -4.75
C LEU A 97 20.06 5.88 -3.41
N ILE A 98 21.06 6.74 -3.28
CA ILE A 98 21.29 7.47 -2.01
C ILE A 98 20.03 8.21 -1.55
N ARG A 99 19.37 8.91 -2.47
CA ARG A 99 18.15 9.67 -2.16
C ARG A 99 17.01 8.78 -1.67
N ILE A 100 16.98 7.51 -2.08
CA ILE A 100 15.92 6.56 -1.72
C ILE A 100 16.28 5.75 -0.49
N LEU A 101 17.46 5.13 -0.48
CA LEU A 101 17.82 4.12 0.51
C LEU A 101 17.98 4.70 1.92
N PHE A 102 18.54 5.91 2.06
CA PHE A 102 18.70 6.54 3.38
C PHE A 102 17.34 6.82 4.05
N PRO A 103 16.40 7.53 3.40
CA PRO A 103 15.06 7.71 3.96
C PRO A 103 14.33 6.40 4.23
N VAL A 104 14.42 5.41 3.33
CA VAL A 104 13.80 4.09 3.55
C VAL A 104 14.37 3.43 4.81
N SER A 105 15.69 3.42 4.97
CA SER A 105 16.33 2.84 6.15
C SER A 105 15.93 3.57 7.43
N ALA A 106 15.81 4.90 7.39
CA ALA A 106 15.36 5.70 8.54
C ALA A 106 13.89 5.41 8.90
N ILE A 107 13.01 5.22 7.92
CA ILE A 107 11.62 4.84 8.17
C ILE A 107 11.56 3.44 8.78
N SER A 108 12.30 2.48 8.21
CA SER A 108 12.36 1.09 8.71
C SER A 108 12.96 0.98 10.10
N ALA A 109 13.80 1.94 10.51
CA ALA A 109 14.32 2.00 11.87
C ALA A 109 13.21 2.17 12.93
N PHE A 110 12.00 2.60 12.55
CA PHE A 110 10.88 2.79 13.48
C PHE A 110 9.61 2.07 13.04
N MET A 111 9.66 1.30 11.94
CA MET A 111 8.51 0.64 11.35
C MET A 111 8.89 -0.75 10.84
N ASN A 112 7.92 -1.67 10.84
CA ASN A 112 8.16 -3.01 10.30
C ASN A 112 8.54 -2.97 8.81
N ASN A 113 9.55 -3.77 8.45
CA ASN A 113 10.14 -3.79 7.11
C ASN A 113 9.13 -4.16 6.01
N THR A 114 8.29 -5.17 6.25
CA THR A 114 7.40 -5.74 5.22
C THR A 114 6.37 -4.75 4.70
N PRO A 115 5.59 -4.03 5.55
CA PRO A 115 4.66 -3.00 5.07
C PRO A 115 5.35 -1.86 4.32
N VAL A 116 6.53 -1.42 4.80
CA VAL A 116 7.31 -0.36 4.15
C VAL A 116 7.71 -0.76 2.74
N VAL A 117 8.29 -1.95 2.57
CA VAL A 117 8.70 -2.45 1.25
C VAL A 117 7.49 -2.68 0.35
N ALA A 118 6.44 -3.36 0.85
CA ALA A 118 5.24 -3.66 0.07
C ALA A 118 4.58 -2.39 -0.50
N MET A 119 4.50 -1.33 0.31
CA MET A 119 3.96 -0.05 -0.13
C MET A 119 4.88 0.66 -1.14
N LEU A 120 6.19 0.54 -0.99
CA LEU A 120 7.15 1.16 -1.90
C LEU A 120 7.22 0.47 -3.26
N ILE A 121 6.93 -0.84 -3.36
CA ILE A 121 6.96 -1.60 -4.62
C ILE A 121 6.20 -0.89 -5.77
N PRO A 122 4.90 -0.57 -5.65
CA PRO A 122 4.17 0.12 -6.72
C PRO A 122 4.74 1.51 -7.01
N ILE A 123 5.12 2.26 -5.97
CA ILE A 123 5.69 3.61 -6.13
C ILE A 123 6.99 3.57 -6.95
N ILE A 124 7.89 2.65 -6.62
CA ILE A 124 9.16 2.44 -7.33
C ILE A 124 8.90 1.99 -8.75
N ARG A 125 7.97 1.06 -8.97
CA ARG A 125 7.60 0.60 -10.31
C ARG A 125 7.17 1.78 -11.18
N SER A 126 6.15 2.54 -10.77
CA SER A 126 5.67 3.69 -11.52
C SER A 126 6.76 4.74 -11.76
N TRP A 127 7.62 4.97 -10.77
CA TRP A 127 8.72 5.93 -10.89
C TRP A 127 9.79 5.45 -11.87
N THR A 128 10.19 4.18 -11.80
CA THR A 128 11.17 3.59 -12.73
C THR A 128 10.64 3.57 -14.16
N GLU A 129 9.36 3.32 -14.38
CA GLU A 129 8.72 3.39 -15.70
C GLU A 129 8.80 4.80 -16.30
N ARG A 130 8.42 5.83 -15.52
CA ARG A 130 8.51 7.24 -15.95
C ARG A 130 9.94 7.65 -16.30
N GLN A 131 10.91 7.08 -15.60
CA GLN A 131 12.34 7.35 -15.77
C GLN A 131 13.03 6.40 -16.77
N GLN A 132 12.27 5.49 -17.41
CA GLN A 132 12.76 4.43 -18.30
C GLN A 132 13.88 3.56 -17.69
N GLN A 133 13.84 3.35 -16.38
CA GLN A 133 14.79 2.54 -15.62
C GLN A 133 14.25 1.12 -15.35
N PHE A 134 15.12 0.21 -14.92
CA PHE A 134 14.75 -1.17 -14.57
C PHE A 134 14.34 -1.27 -13.09
N PRO A 135 13.11 -1.73 -12.75
CA PRO A 135 12.68 -1.89 -11.37
C PRO A 135 13.60 -2.77 -10.52
N SER A 136 14.18 -3.83 -11.12
CA SER A 136 15.11 -4.76 -10.46
C SER A 136 16.34 -4.08 -9.84
N LYS A 137 16.76 -2.93 -10.39
CA LYS A 137 17.90 -2.14 -9.88
C LYS A 137 17.57 -1.33 -8.63
N TYR A 138 16.30 -1.26 -8.21
CA TYR A 138 15.83 -0.46 -7.07
C TYR A 138 15.07 -1.28 -6.02
N LEU A 139 14.25 -2.25 -6.45
CA LEU A 139 13.43 -3.06 -5.53
C LEU A 139 14.28 -3.88 -4.55
N ILE A 140 15.31 -4.58 -5.04
CA ILE A 140 16.23 -5.35 -4.18
C ILE A 140 16.99 -4.42 -3.20
N PRO A 141 17.64 -3.33 -3.65
CA PRO A 141 18.26 -2.34 -2.76
C PRO A 141 17.36 -1.82 -1.65
N ILE A 142 16.09 -1.55 -1.96
CA ILE A 142 15.12 -1.01 -1.00
C ILE A 142 14.75 -2.05 0.05
N SER A 143 14.60 -3.32 -0.35
CA SER A 143 14.43 -4.42 0.60
C SER A 143 15.61 -4.51 1.58
N TYR A 144 16.85 -4.45 1.07
CA TYR A 144 18.03 -4.47 1.94
C TYR A 144 18.16 -3.22 2.81
N ALA A 145 17.83 -2.04 2.29
CA ALA A 145 17.84 -0.80 3.07
C ALA A 145 16.81 -0.83 4.20
N ALA A 146 15.62 -1.42 3.96
CA ALA A 146 14.62 -1.64 5.01
C ALA A 146 15.14 -2.61 6.08
N ILE A 147 15.73 -3.74 5.67
CA ILE A 147 16.34 -4.71 6.60
C ILE A 147 17.42 -4.07 7.45
N LEU A 148 18.38 -3.37 6.84
CA LEU A 148 19.47 -2.67 7.54
C LEU A 148 18.90 -1.60 8.48
N GLY A 149 17.99 -0.77 7.99
CA GLY A 149 17.31 0.25 8.79
C GLY A 149 16.64 -0.33 10.04
N GLY A 150 15.93 -1.44 9.90
CA GLY A 150 15.26 -2.14 11.00
C GLY A 150 16.22 -2.63 12.10
N THR A 151 17.51 -2.80 11.82
CA THR A 151 18.52 -3.15 12.83
C THR A 151 18.98 -1.96 13.68
N CYS A 152 18.60 -0.73 13.34
CA CYS A 152 19.08 0.47 14.03
C CYS A 152 18.42 0.73 15.39
N THR A 153 17.22 0.20 15.65
CA THR A 153 16.50 0.41 16.92
C THR A 153 15.87 -0.89 17.42
N LEU A 154 15.46 -0.89 18.68
CA LEU A 154 14.70 -2.00 19.26
C LEU A 154 13.39 -2.29 18.50
N ILE A 155 12.68 -1.25 18.04
CA ILE A 155 11.36 -1.37 17.39
C ILE A 155 11.47 -1.76 15.91
N GLY A 156 12.62 -1.52 15.28
CA GLY A 156 12.77 -1.68 13.82
C GLY A 156 12.61 -3.11 13.31
N THR A 157 12.78 -4.13 14.15
CA THR A 157 12.57 -5.53 13.75
C THR A 157 12.01 -6.38 14.88
N SER A 158 11.14 -7.34 14.52
CA SER A 158 10.55 -8.30 15.46
C SER A 158 11.61 -9.09 16.21
N THR A 159 12.73 -9.43 15.57
CA THR A 159 13.85 -10.16 16.19
C THR A 159 14.44 -9.44 17.41
N ASN A 160 14.60 -8.11 17.35
CA ASN A 160 15.09 -7.31 18.48
C ASN A 160 14.10 -7.33 19.65
N LEU A 161 12.79 -7.23 19.34
CA LEU A 161 11.73 -7.28 20.35
C LEU A 161 11.60 -8.65 21.01
N ILE A 162 11.85 -9.73 20.27
CA ILE A 162 11.88 -11.09 20.82
C ILE A 162 13.04 -11.23 21.81
N VAL A 163 14.25 -10.80 21.44
CA VAL A 163 15.42 -10.84 22.35
C VAL A 163 15.16 -9.98 23.59
N HIS A 164 14.62 -8.77 23.42
CA HIS A 164 14.23 -7.92 24.56
C HIS A 164 13.19 -8.60 25.46
N GLY A 165 12.16 -9.22 24.88
CA GLY A 165 11.14 -9.96 25.62
C GLY A 165 11.72 -11.14 26.40
N LEU A 166 12.64 -11.90 25.80
CA LEU A 166 13.37 -12.99 26.44
C LEU A 166 14.25 -12.51 27.59
N MET A 167 14.96 -11.39 27.42
CA MET A 167 15.76 -10.80 28.50
C MET A 167 14.91 -10.45 29.72
N LEU A 168 13.78 -9.76 29.49
CA LEU A 168 12.85 -9.41 30.58
C LEU A 168 12.27 -10.65 31.28
N GLN A 169 11.95 -11.70 30.52
CA GLN A 169 11.44 -12.95 31.07
C GLN A 169 12.45 -13.65 31.99
N HIS A 170 13.74 -13.51 31.72
CA HIS A 170 14.83 -14.04 32.56
C HIS A 170 15.26 -13.06 33.67
N GLY A 171 14.50 -11.99 33.92
CA GLY A 171 14.82 -11.00 34.95
C GLY A 171 16.01 -10.10 34.60
N LEU A 172 16.49 -10.13 33.35
CA LEU A 172 17.52 -9.22 32.86
C LEU A 172 16.91 -7.87 32.50
N GLN A 173 17.73 -6.82 32.55
CA GLN A 173 17.32 -5.51 32.05
C GLN A 173 17.11 -5.59 30.54
N GLY A 174 15.92 -5.20 30.07
CA GLY A 174 15.62 -5.17 28.64
C GLY A 174 16.49 -4.17 27.87
N ILE A 175 16.66 -4.42 26.58
CA ILE A 175 17.42 -3.54 25.67
C ILE A 175 16.76 -2.16 25.60
N GLY A 176 17.55 -1.08 25.71
CA GLY A 176 17.08 0.29 25.51
C GLY A 176 16.75 0.59 24.04
N LEU A 177 15.83 1.52 23.77
CA LEU A 177 15.34 1.80 22.41
C LEU A 177 16.48 2.07 21.40
N PHE A 178 17.49 2.85 21.80
CA PHE A 178 18.63 3.27 20.97
C PHE A 178 19.94 2.59 21.36
N GLU A 179 19.90 1.53 22.17
CA GLU A 179 21.12 0.85 22.61
C GLU A 179 21.84 0.18 21.42
N ILE A 180 21.06 -0.51 20.57
CA ILE A 180 21.56 -1.18 19.36
C ILE A 180 22.03 -0.16 18.30
N THR A 181 21.56 1.09 18.35
CA THR A 181 21.89 2.15 17.37
C THR A 181 23.38 2.37 17.21
N LYS A 182 24.16 2.20 18.29
CA LYS A 182 25.63 2.34 18.27
C LYS A 182 26.31 1.38 17.28
N ILE A 183 25.70 0.22 17.04
CA ILE A 183 26.20 -0.80 16.10
C ILE A 183 25.38 -0.76 14.81
N GLY A 184 24.06 -0.64 14.92
CA GLY A 184 23.12 -0.69 13.79
C GLY A 184 23.30 0.45 12.80
N VAL A 185 23.54 1.69 13.26
CA VAL A 185 23.72 2.84 12.35
C VAL A 185 25.02 2.74 11.55
N PRO A 186 26.20 2.48 12.16
CA PRO A 186 27.42 2.23 11.37
C PRO A 186 27.28 1.07 10.38
N ALA A 187 26.71 -0.07 10.80
CA ALA A 187 26.48 -1.22 9.93
C ALA A 187 25.54 -0.87 8.76
N THR A 188 24.47 -0.12 9.04
CA THR A 188 23.54 0.37 8.01
C THR A 188 24.24 1.30 7.03
N ILE A 189 25.04 2.26 7.50
CA ILE A 189 25.79 3.17 6.62
C ILE A 189 26.71 2.38 5.70
N VAL A 190 27.48 1.42 6.23
CA VAL A 190 28.39 0.57 5.44
C VAL A 190 27.61 -0.25 4.42
N GLY A 191 26.51 -0.90 4.83
CA GLY A 191 25.67 -1.69 3.94
C GLY A 191 25.01 -0.85 2.83
N LEU A 192 24.52 0.34 3.16
CA LEU A 192 23.96 1.28 2.18
C LEU A 192 25.03 1.76 1.20
N LEU A 193 26.23 2.10 1.68
CA LEU A 193 27.34 2.48 0.80
C LEU A 193 27.73 1.32 -0.13
N PHE A 194 27.78 0.09 0.37
CA PHE A 194 28.01 -1.09 -0.47
C PHE A 194 26.96 -1.24 -1.57
N ILE A 195 25.67 -1.11 -1.23
CA ILE A 195 24.58 -1.21 -2.21
C ILE A 195 24.68 -0.10 -3.27
N VAL A 196 24.96 1.13 -2.82
CA VAL A 196 25.08 2.32 -3.69
C VAL A 196 26.30 2.25 -4.59
N LEU A 197 27.44 1.75 -4.12
CA LEU A 197 28.70 1.77 -4.87
C LEU A 197 28.89 0.51 -5.73
N ILE A 198 28.55 -0.66 -5.17
CA ILE A 198 28.85 -1.97 -5.76
C ILE A 198 27.55 -2.70 -6.13
N GLY A 199 26.60 -2.80 -5.20
CA GLY A 199 25.39 -3.62 -5.34
C GLY A 199 24.59 -3.31 -6.61
N HIS A 200 24.38 -2.03 -6.93
CA HIS A 200 23.65 -1.63 -8.14
C HIS A 200 24.32 -2.09 -9.46
N ARG A 201 25.62 -2.38 -9.46
CA ARG A 201 26.34 -2.90 -10.63
C ARG A 201 26.12 -4.40 -10.81
N LEU A 202 26.06 -5.14 -9.70
CA LEU A 202 25.87 -6.60 -9.69
C LEU A 202 24.44 -7.03 -10.05
N LEU A 203 23.45 -6.19 -9.77
CA LEU A 203 22.06 -6.54 -10.02
C LEU A 203 21.74 -6.65 -11.52
N PRO A 204 20.99 -7.67 -11.96
CA PRO A 204 20.61 -7.79 -13.36
C PRO A 204 19.61 -6.71 -13.77
N SER A 205 19.70 -6.25 -15.02
CA SER A 205 18.72 -5.34 -15.62
C SER A 205 17.57 -6.17 -16.21
N ARG A 206 16.54 -6.43 -15.39
CA ARG A 206 15.34 -7.17 -15.82
C ARG A 206 14.19 -6.19 -16.03
N ARG A 207 13.63 -6.18 -17.24
CA ARG A 207 12.26 -5.73 -17.45
C ARG A 207 11.43 -6.99 -17.34
N GLU A 208 10.72 -7.16 -16.23
CA GLU A 208 9.56 -8.03 -16.29
C GLU A 208 8.59 -7.40 -17.29
N PRO A 209 7.96 -8.19 -18.19
CA PRO A 209 6.74 -7.75 -18.83
C PRO A 209 5.71 -7.61 -17.71
N LEU A 210 5.69 -6.43 -17.08
CA LEU A 210 4.69 -6.11 -16.10
C LEU A 210 3.34 -6.27 -16.78
N VAL A 211 2.50 -7.07 -16.13
CA VAL A 211 1.05 -7.01 -16.17
C VAL A 211 0.66 -5.52 -16.19
N GLU A 212 0.41 -4.98 -17.40
CA GLU A 212 0.04 -3.58 -17.69
C GLU A 212 -1.29 -3.15 -17.02
N LEU A 213 -1.90 -4.03 -16.22
CA LEU A 213 -3.27 -3.91 -15.70
C LEU A 213 -3.45 -2.90 -14.55
N GLY A 214 -2.38 -2.38 -13.95
CA GLY A 214 -2.49 -1.53 -12.75
C GLY A 214 -2.21 -0.04 -12.94
N GLU A 215 -1.08 0.33 -13.55
CA GLU A 215 -0.50 1.68 -13.39
C GLU A 215 -0.64 2.62 -14.59
N SER A 216 -1.04 2.12 -15.76
CA SER A 216 -1.33 2.97 -16.94
C SER A 216 -2.68 3.73 -16.85
N THR A 217 -3.34 3.67 -15.68
CA THR A 217 -4.79 3.82 -15.52
C THR A 217 -5.21 5.04 -14.69
N ARG A 218 -4.61 6.21 -14.90
CA ARG A 218 -5.15 7.46 -14.34
C ARG A 218 -5.35 8.51 -15.42
N GLU A 219 -6.56 8.53 -15.98
CA GLU A 219 -7.06 9.66 -16.74
C GLU A 219 -7.49 10.74 -15.72
N PHE A 220 -6.86 11.91 -15.76
CA PHE A 220 -7.14 13.01 -14.84
C PHE A 220 -8.30 13.83 -15.38
N VAL A 221 -9.23 14.22 -14.50
CA VAL A 221 -10.24 15.23 -14.80
C VAL A 221 -9.68 16.60 -14.47
N ILE A 222 -9.88 17.59 -15.33
CA ILE A 222 -9.47 18.99 -15.11
C ILE A 222 -10.60 19.94 -15.48
N GLU A 223 -10.67 21.07 -14.78
CA GLU A 223 -11.62 22.16 -15.06
C GLU A 223 -10.86 23.35 -15.66
N LEU A 224 -11.31 23.82 -16.81
CA LEU A 224 -10.82 25.04 -17.45
C LEU A 224 -11.96 26.03 -17.54
N LYS A 225 -11.77 27.25 -17.02
CA LYS A 225 -12.71 28.35 -17.17
C LYS A 225 -12.41 29.12 -18.45
N VAL A 226 -13.45 29.35 -19.25
CA VAL A 226 -13.40 30.20 -20.45
C VAL A 226 -13.46 31.66 -20.02
N THR A 227 -12.47 32.45 -20.43
CA THR A 227 -12.42 33.90 -20.22
C THR A 227 -12.60 34.65 -21.54
N ASN A 228 -12.73 35.97 -21.45
CA ASN A 228 -12.89 36.86 -22.61
C ASN A 228 -11.79 36.76 -23.66
N ASP A 229 -10.60 36.31 -23.27
CA ASP A 229 -9.46 36.17 -24.18
C ASP A 229 -9.54 34.91 -25.06
N TYR A 230 -10.62 34.12 -24.95
CA TYR A 230 -10.77 32.89 -25.72
C TYR A 230 -11.26 33.17 -27.14
N GLU A 231 -10.38 32.94 -28.12
CA GLU A 231 -10.62 33.25 -29.54
C GLU A 231 -11.84 32.54 -30.16
N ASN A 232 -12.30 31.43 -29.54
CA ASN A 232 -13.37 30.59 -30.06
C ASN A 232 -14.69 30.70 -29.25
N ILE A 233 -14.93 31.83 -28.58
CA ILE A 233 -16.25 32.14 -28.00
C ILE A 233 -17.32 32.14 -29.11
N ASN A 234 -18.50 31.61 -28.80
CA ASN A 234 -19.64 31.38 -29.71
C ASN A 234 -19.42 30.36 -30.84
N LYS A 235 -18.24 29.73 -30.94
CA LYS A 235 -18.00 28.59 -31.83
C LYS A 235 -18.42 27.28 -31.15
N THR A 236 -18.74 26.28 -31.96
CA THR A 236 -19.07 24.95 -31.47
C THR A 236 -17.82 24.23 -30.93
N ILE A 237 -17.99 23.23 -30.06
CA ILE A 237 -16.87 22.40 -29.54
C ILE A 237 -16.04 21.77 -30.67
N GLU A 238 -16.68 21.42 -31.78
CA GLU A 238 -16.00 20.91 -32.97
C GLU A 238 -15.21 22.00 -33.69
N ALA A 239 -15.84 23.16 -33.94
CA ALA A 239 -15.21 24.28 -34.62
C ALA A 239 -14.08 24.93 -33.79
N SER A 240 -14.09 24.78 -32.47
CA SER A 240 -13.04 25.25 -31.56
C SER A 240 -11.86 24.29 -31.44
N GLY A 241 -11.93 23.12 -32.08
CA GLY A 241 -10.87 22.10 -32.06
C GLY A 241 -10.77 21.32 -30.74
N LEU A 242 -11.58 21.62 -29.73
CA LEU A 242 -11.55 20.94 -28.42
C LEU A 242 -11.97 19.46 -28.50
N ARG A 243 -12.64 19.07 -29.58
CA ARG A 243 -13.03 17.67 -29.88
C ARG A 243 -11.86 16.79 -30.34
N HIS A 244 -10.85 17.39 -30.97
CA HIS A 244 -9.78 16.68 -31.69
C HIS A 244 -8.44 16.66 -30.95
N LEU A 245 -8.45 17.03 -29.66
CA LEU A 245 -7.26 17.04 -28.82
C LEU A 245 -6.72 15.60 -28.65
N LYS A 246 -5.40 15.44 -28.83
CA LYS A 246 -4.75 14.13 -28.70
C LYS A 246 -4.57 13.75 -27.24
N GLY A 247 -5.42 12.87 -26.73
CA GLY A 247 -5.32 12.34 -25.37
C GLY A 247 -6.01 13.20 -24.31
N LEU A 248 -6.91 14.10 -24.73
CA LEU A 248 -7.81 14.87 -23.87
C LEU A 248 -9.21 14.83 -24.46
N TYR A 249 -10.21 14.80 -23.59
CA TYR A 249 -11.61 14.73 -23.98
C TYR A 249 -12.46 15.64 -23.12
N LEU A 250 -13.05 16.68 -23.73
CA LEU A 250 -14.07 17.52 -23.10
C LEU A 250 -15.34 16.68 -22.93
N PHE A 251 -15.71 16.40 -21.68
CA PHE A 251 -16.86 15.54 -21.38
C PHE A 251 -18.03 16.30 -20.77
N GLN A 252 -17.80 17.48 -20.18
CA GLN A 252 -18.83 18.26 -19.51
C GLN A 252 -18.54 19.76 -19.63
N ILE A 253 -19.60 20.55 -19.76
CA ILE A 253 -19.58 22.01 -19.60
C ILE A 253 -20.50 22.35 -18.43
N GLU A 254 -20.07 23.20 -17.52
CA GLU A 254 -20.93 23.80 -16.51
C GLU A 254 -21.11 25.28 -16.84
N ARG A 255 -22.38 25.71 -16.93
CA ARG A 255 -22.79 27.04 -17.36
C ARG A 255 -23.85 27.57 -16.41
N ASN A 256 -23.56 28.66 -15.70
CA ASN A 256 -24.50 29.31 -14.78
C ASN A 256 -25.14 28.35 -13.74
N GLY A 257 -24.43 27.29 -13.34
CA GLY A 257 -24.93 26.25 -12.42
C GLY A 257 -25.60 25.05 -13.10
N ASP A 258 -25.87 25.12 -14.41
CA ASP A 258 -26.40 24.01 -15.19
C ASP A 258 -25.26 23.14 -15.75
N THR A 259 -25.44 21.82 -15.65
CA THR A 259 -24.48 20.84 -16.16
C THR A 259 -24.89 20.32 -17.53
N ILE A 260 -24.08 20.63 -18.55
CA ILE A 260 -24.22 20.16 -19.92
C ILE A 260 -23.26 18.97 -20.11
N ALA A 261 -23.79 17.76 -19.96
CA ALA A 261 -23.05 16.52 -20.15
C ALA A 261 -23.89 15.48 -20.93
N PRO A 262 -23.34 14.81 -21.96
CA PRO A 262 -22.00 15.01 -22.52
C PRO A 262 -21.93 16.30 -23.35
N ALA A 263 -20.76 16.93 -23.33
CA ALA A 263 -20.48 18.07 -24.19
C ALA A 263 -20.57 17.65 -25.68
N ARG A 264 -21.63 18.09 -26.38
CA ARG A 264 -21.93 17.70 -27.77
C ARG A 264 -21.11 18.53 -28.77
N PRO A 265 -20.74 17.99 -29.95
CA PRO A 265 -19.87 18.71 -30.88
C PRO A 265 -20.45 20.04 -31.37
N ASP A 266 -21.78 20.14 -31.44
CA ASP A 266 -22.59 21.28 -31.84
C ASP A 266 -22.83 22.30 -30.73
N GLU A 267 -22.49 21.98 -29.48
CA GLU A 267 -22.64 22.90 -28.34
C GLU A 267 -21.69 24.09 -28.50
N LYS A 268 -22.21 25.30 -28.32
CA LYS A 268 -21.41 26.53 -28.40
C LYS A 268 -20.71 26.79 -27.09
N ILE A 269 -19.46 27.24 -27.15
CA ILE A 269 -18.68 27.64 -25.99
C ILE A 269 -18.96 29.12 -25.70
N LEU A 270 -19.38 29.44 -24.48
CA LEU A 270 -19.66 30.80 -24.04
C LEU A 270 -18.63 31.27 -23.01
N GLU A 271 -18.51 32.58 -22.87
CA GLU A 271 -17.71 33.18 -21.81
C GLU A 271 -18.24 32.73 -20.43
N GLY A 272 -17.34 32.40 -19.50
CA GLY A 272 -17.69 31.96 -18.15
C GLY A 272 -18.00 30.47 -18.04
N ASP A 273 -18.09 29.73 -19.15
CA ASP A 273 -18.22 28.28 -19.14
C ASP A 273 -17.06 27.62 -18.40
N ARG A 274 -17.36 26.56 -17.64
CA ARG A 274 -16.37 25.67 -17.03
C ARG A 274 -16.33 24.36 -17.81
N LEU A 275 -15.21 24.12 -18.47
CA LEU A 275 -14.98 23.00 -19.36
C LEU A 275 -14.24 21.90 -18.63
N PHE A 276 -14.83 20.71 -18.53
CA PHE A 276 -14.24 19.57 -17.85
C PHE A 276 -13.65 18.58 -18.85
N PHE A 277 -12.32 18.39 -18.79
CA PHE A 277 -11.59 17.48 -19.67
C PHE A 277 -11.12 16.25 -18.90
N THR A 278 -11.09 15.08 -19.55
CA THR A 278 -10.45 13.87 -19.06
C THR A 278 -9.31 13.44 -19.98
N GLY A 279 -8.15 13.06 -19.44
CA GLY A 279 -7.01 12.65 -20.28
C GLY A 279 -5.67 12.48 -19.58
N ILE A 280 -4.61 12.39 -20.37
CA ILE A 280 -3.23 12.14 -19.90
C ILE A 280 -2.58 13.46 -19.44
N PRO A 281 -1.90 13.49 -18.27
CA PRO A 281 -1.32 14.72 -17.70
C PRO A 281 -0.43 15.54 -18.62
N LYS A 282 0.31 14.88 -19.54
CA LYS A 282 1.23 15.55 -20.45
C LYS A 282 0.54 16.49 -21.44
N THR A 283 -0.65 16.14 -21.90
CA THR A 283 -1.39 16.95 -22.89
C THR A 283 -2.12 18.15 -22.23
N ILE A 284 -2.28 18.13 -20.91
CA ILE A 284 -2.93 19.21 -20.13
C ILE A 284 -2.13 20.52 -20.22
N LEU A 285 -0.80 20.41 -20.23
CA LEU A 285 0.12 21.56 -20.39
C LEU A 285 0.00 22.23 -21.77
N GLU A 286 -0.48 21.50 -22.79
CA GLU A 286 -0.71 22.06 -24.12
C GLU A 286 -2.02 22.85 -24.16
N LEU A 287 -3.07 22.39 -23.49
CA LEU A 287 -4.34 23.10 -23.33
C LEU A 287 -4.19 24.43 -22.58
N GLN A 288 -3.31 24.50 -21.57
CA GLN A 288 -3.04 25.74 -20.83
C GLN A 288 -2.38 26.84 -21.66
N LYS A 289 -1.76 26.48 -22.80
CA LYS A 289 -1.14 27.47 -23.69
C LYS A 289 -2.16 28.13 -24.61
N THR A 290 -3.40 27.64 -24.64
CA THR A 290 -4.48 28.26 -25.42
C THR A 290 -4.94 29.54 -24.72
N PRO A 291 -4.78 30.72 -25.36
CA PRO A 291 -5.25 31.98 -24.79
C PRO A 291 -6.74 31.92 -24.44
N GLY A 292 -7.10 32.40 -23.24
CA GLY A 292 -8.48 32.43 -22.77
C GLY A 292 -9.03 31.16 -22.11
N LEU A 293 -8.24 30.08 -22.03
CA LEU A 293 -8.56 28.90 -21.21
C LEU A 293 -7.71 28.91 -19.94
N HIS A 294 -8.30 29.33 -18.83
CA HIS A 294 -7.60 29.40 -17.56
C HIS A 294 -7.96 28.23 -16.67
N LEU A 295 -6.95 27.56 -16.11
CA LEU A 295 -7.16 26.60 -15.03
C LEU A 295 -7.74 27.34 -13.83
N THR A 296 -8.93 26.95 -13.38
CA THR A 296 -9.47 27.46 -12.11
C THR A 296 -8.50 27.00 -11.01
N LYS A 297 -7.94 27.92 -10.23
CA LYS A 297 -6.94 27.61 -9.18
C LYS A 297 -7.46 26.66 -8.09
N ASP A 298 -8.77 26.45 -8.03
CA ASP A 298 -9.45 25.51 -7.14
C ASP A 298 -9.68 24.11 -7.76
N SER A 299 -9.24 23.88 -9.00
CA SER A 299 -9.41 22.61 -9.71
C SER A 299 -8.17 21.74 -9.69
N HIS A 300 -7.55 21.62 -8.51
CA HIS A 300 -6.87 20.37 -8.22
C HIS A 300 -7.96 19.30 -8.11
N PHE A 301 -8.15 18.51 -9.15
CA PHE A 301 -8.81 17.20 -9.03
C PHE A 301 -7.85 16.30 -8.24
N ASP A 302 -7.67 16.65 -6.96
CA ASP A 302 -6.93 15.88 -5.99
C ASP A 302 -7.93 14.87 -5.45
N LEU A 303 -7.67 13.58 -5.67
CA LEU A 303 -8.35 12.46 -5.00
C LEU A 303 -8.25 12.55 -3.45
N LYS A 304 -7.67 13.63 -2.91
CA LYS A 304 -7.50 13.92 -1.48
C LYS A 304 -8.75 14.48 -0.83
N ASP A 305 -9.70 15.04 -1.59
CA ASP A 305 -10.91 15.66 -1.03
C ASP A 305 -12.14 14.73 -1.03
N TYR A 306 -12.02 13.52 -1.60
CA TYR A 306 -13.04 12.49 -1.50
C TYR A 306 -12.64 11.43 -0.47
N ASP A 307 -13.49 11.26 0.53
CA ASP A 307 -13.34 10.26 1.58
C ASP A 307 -13.41 8.84 0.98
N SER A 308 -12.27 8.15 0.98
CA SER A 308 -12.14 6.73 0.61
C SER A 308 -13.04 5.78 1.44
N SER A 309 -13.68 6.29 2.49
CA SER A 309 -14.72 5.58 3.22
C SER A 309 -16.04 5.44 2.44
N GLN A 310 -16.29 6.29 1.43
CA GLN A 310 -17.58 6.35 0.72
C GLN A 310 -17.55 5.77 -0.71
N ILE A 311 -16.46 5.98 -1.46
CA ILE A 311 -16.32 5.55 -2.87
C ILE A 311 -15.16 4.56 -2.99
N LYS A 312 -15.38 3.45 -3.72
CA LYS A 312 -14.42 2.36 -3.95
C LYS A 312 -14.34 1.98 -5.41
N THR A 313 -13.20 1.41 -5.80
CA THR A 313 -13.03 0.75 -7.09
C THR A 313 -13.55 -0.68 -7.04
N PHE A 314 -14.12 -1.15 -8.14
CA PHE A 314 -14.61 -2.51 -8.30
C PHE A 314 -14.23 -3.05 -9.67
N GLU A 315 -13.92 -4.33 -9.76
CA GLU A 315 -13.68 -5.03 -11.01
C GLU A 315 -14.83 -6.01 -11.24
N CYS A 316 -15.56 -5.85 -12.34
CA CYS A 316 -16.79 -6.59 -12.61
C CYS A 316 -16.67 -7.33 -13.94
N VAL A 317 -16.92 -8.64 -13.96
CA VAL A 317 -16.98 -9.42 -15.20
C VAL A 317 -18.43 -9.48 -15.65
N VAL A 318 -18.72 -8.96 -16.83
CA VAL A 318 -20.08 -8.91 -17.40
C VAL A 318 -20.56 -10.33 -17.71
N SER A 319 -21.75 -10.69 -17.22
CA SER A 319 -22.38 -11.97 -17.54
C SER A 319 -23.00 -11.98 -18.93
N ASP A 320 -23.28 -13.17 -19.45
CA ASP A 320 -24.07 -13.35 -20.68
C ASP A 320 -25.53 -12.91 -20.51
N ALA A 321 -26.08 -13.05 -19.31
CA ALA A 321 -27.42 -12.62 -18.94
C ALA A 321 -27.54 -11.09 -18.72
N SER A 322 -26.43 -10.35 -18.80
CA SER A 322 -26.42 -8.92 -18.50
C SER A 322 -27.19 -8.12 -19.56
N PRO A 323 -28.10 -7.21 -19.15
CA PRO A 323 -28.83 -6.34 -20.09
C PRO A 323 -27.93 -5.29 -20.77
N LEU A 324 -26.65 -5.28 -20.40
CA LEU A 324 -25.58 -4.51 -21.02
C LEU A 324 -25.07 -5.15 -22.32
N VAL A 325 -25.23 -6.47 -22.48
CA VAL A 325 -24.69 -7.22 -23.62
C VAL A 325 -25.26 -6.71 -24.94
N GLY A 326 -24.36 -6.43 -25.90
CA GLY A 326 -24.69 -5.96 -27.23
C GLY A 326 -24.97 -4.45 -27.33
N LYS A 327 -25.21 -3.77 -26.20
CA LYS A 327 -25.42 -2.32 -26.17
C LYS A 327 -24.09 -1.59 -26.10
N ASN A 328 -24.02 -0.41 -26.72
CA ASN A 328 -22.92 0.50 -26.40
C ASN A 328 -23.12 1.13 -25.01
N ILE A 329 -22.03 1.59 -24.40
CA ILE A 329 -22.09 2.14 -23.05
C ILE A 329 -23.01 3.36 -22.95
N ARG A 330 -23.07 4.20 -23.99
CA ARG A 330 -23.98 5.36 -24.03
C ARG A 330 -25.45 4.95 -24.02
N GLU A 331 -25.83 3.93 -24.77
CA GLU A 331 -27.18 3.38 -24.89
C GLU A 331 -27.60 2.59 -23.66
N SER A 332 -26.63 2.06 -22.91
CA SER A 332 -26.90 1.22 -21.74
C SER A 332 -27.36 1.99 -20.49
N ASN A 333 -27.26 3.33 -20.48
CA ASN A 333 -27.44 4.18 -19.30
C ASN A 333 -26.72 3.65 -18.05
N PHE A 334 -25.51 3.07 -18.25
CA PHE A 334 -24.77 2.38 -17.20
C PHE A 334 -24.64 3.20 -15.90
N ARG A 335 -24.35 4.50 -16.03
CA ARG A 335 -24.11 5.39 -14.89
C ARG A 335 -25.35 5.58 -14.03
N GLU A 336 -26.53 5.71 -14.63
CA GLU A 336 -27.79 5.87 -13.89
C GLU A 336 -28.22 4.55 -13.26
N LYS A 337 -28.18 3.44 -14.03
CA LYS A 337 -28.63 2.13 -13.56
C LYS A 337 -27.77 1.61 -12.41
N TYR A 338 -26.45 1.67 -12.56
CA TYR A 338 -25.52 1.05 -11.62
C TYR A 338 -24.92 2.03 -10.61
N GLN A 339 -25.20 3.34 -10.76
CA GLN A 339 -24.58 4.40 -9.95
C GLN A 339 -23.05 4.28 -9.89
N ALA A 340 -22.46 3.91 -11.03
CA ALA A 340 -21.05 3.57 -11.15
C ALA A 340 -20.46 4.15 -12.43
N VAL A 341 -19.19 4.51 -12.38
CA VAL A 341 -18.43 5.05 -13.51
C VAL A 341 -17.47 3.99 -14.03
N ILE A 342 -17.54 3.67 -15.33
CA ILE A 342 -16.58 2.78 -15.98
C ILE A 342 -15.27 3.55 -16.22
N LEU A 343 -14.20 3.10 -15.57
CA LEU A 343 -12.83 3.60 -15.72
C LEU A 343 -12.11 2.92 -16.90
N ALA A 344 -12.34 1.61 -17.08
CA ALA A 344 -11.73 0.84 -18.16
C ALA A 344 -12.54 -0.42 -18.50
N ILE A 345 -12.32 -0.95 -19.71
CA ILE A 345 -12.87 -2.23 -20.17
C ILE A 345 -11.74 -3.08 -20.72
N HIS A 346 -11.65 -4.31 -20.24
CA HIS A 346 -10.75 -5.32 -20.74
C HIS A 346 -11.54 -6.43 -21.42
N ARG A 347 -11.03 -6.90 -22.55
CA ARG A 347 -11.56 -8.04 -23.30
C ARG A 347 -10.42 -8.97 -23.63
N HIS A 348 -10.55 -10.24 -23.27
CA HIS A 348 -9.49 -11.25 -23.43
C HIS A 348 -8.14 -10.81 -22.83
N GLY A 349 -8.18 -10.15 -21.65
CA GLY A 349 -6.98 -9.68 -20.95
C GLY A 349 -6.31 -8.44 -21.55
N GLN A 350 -6.87 -7.83 -22.60
CA GLN A 350 -6.35 -6.59 -23.20
C GLN A 350 -7.33 -5.43 -23.03
N ARG A 351 -6.81 -4.22 -22.76
CA ARG A 351 -7.64 -3.01 -22.66
C ARG A 351 -8.16 -2.63 -24.05
N ILE A 352 -9.47 -2.43 -24.17
CA ILE A 352 -10.06 -1.92 -25.41
C ILE A 352 -9.68 -0.44 -25.56
N ARG A 353 -8.81 -0.12 -26.52
CA ARG A 353 -8.36 1.25 -26.83
C ARG A 353 -9.36 1.99 -27.74
N LYS A 354 -10.63 2.04 -27.33
CA LYS A 354 -11.69 2.82 -27.98
C LYS A 354 -12.28 3.78 -26.95
N LYS A 355 -12.96 4.84 -27.41
CA LYS A 355 -13.71 5.74 -26.52
C LYS A 355 -14.72 4.90 -25.73
N ILE A 356 -14.65 4.95 -24.40
CA ILE A 356 -15.44 4.08 -23.49
C ILE A 356 -16.93 4.09 -23.87
N GLY A 357 -17.50 5.26 -24.17
CA GLY A 357 -18.92 5.37 -24.54
C GLY A 357 -19.33 4.65 -25.84
N ASP A 358 -18.39 4.43 -26.76
CA ASP A 358 -18.63 3.81 -28.07
C ASP A 358 -18.32 2.30 -28.08
N ILE A 359 -17.93 1.75 -26.94
CA ILE A 359 -17.65 0.31 -26.81
C ILE A 359 -18.97 -0.42 -26.60
N SER A 360 -19.25 -1.40 -27.46
CA SER A 360 -20.29 -2.40 -27.25
C SER A 360 -19.81 -3.44 -26.26
N ILE A 361 -20.58 -3.65 -25.19
CA ILE A 361 -20.24 -4.57 -24.10
C ILE A 361 -20.54 -6.01 -24.56
N ASN A 362 -19.56 -6.88 -24.39
CA ASN A 362 -19.69 -8.31 -24.66
C ASN A 362 -19.74 -9.12 -23.36
N PRO A 363 -20.35 -10.31 -23.37
CA PRO A 363 -20.20 -11.26 -22.27
C PRO A 363 -18.72 -11.56 -22.01
N GLY A 364 -18.33 -11.58 -20.75
CA GLY A 364 -16.95 -11.81 -20.32
C GLY A 364 -16.05 -10.56 -20.38
N ASP A 365 -16.56 -9.39 -20.77
CA ASP A 365 -15.82 -8.14 -20.61
C ASP A 365 -15.59 -7.84 -19.12
N THR A 366 -14.38 -7.40 -18.79
CA THR A 366 -14.04 -6.97 -17.42
C THR A 366 -14.10 -5.45 -17.34
N LEU A 367 -15.04 -4.93 -16.57
CA LEU A 367 -15.24 -3.51 -16.31
C LEU A 367 -14.52 -3.11 -15.01
N LEU A 368 -13.63 -2.14 -15.10
CA LEU A 368 -13.11 -1.46 -13.92
C LEU A 368 -14.02 -0.27 -13.61
N LEU A 369 -14.63 -0.27 -12.42
CA LEU A 369 -15.66 0.67 -12.01
C LEU A 369 -15.22 1.50 -10.80
N LEU A 370 -15.74 2.71 -10.71
CA LEU A 370 -15.76 3.52 -9.49
C LEU A 370 -17.21 3.66 -9.02
N ALA A 371 -17.51 3.22 -7.80
CA ALA A 371 -18.87 3.24 -7.25
C ALA A 371 -18.85 3.41 -5.73
N ASP A 372 -20.00 3.66 -5.11
CA ASP A 372 -20.07 3.73 -3.64
C ASP A 372 -19.77 2.38 -2.97
N LYS A 373 -19.46 2.42 -1.67
CA LYS A 373 -19.13 1.24 -0.85
C LYS A 373 -20.20 0.13 -0.86
N ASN A 374 -21.46 0.45 -1.16
CA ASN A 374 -22.57 -0.50 -1.16
C ASN A 374 -22.79 -1.15 -2.54
N PHE A 375 -22.02 -0.77 -3.56
CA PHE A 375 -22.11 -1.33 -4.91
C PHE A 375 -22.01 -2.86 -4.91
N LEU A 376 -20.97 -3.41 -4.25
CA LEU A 376 -20.80 -4.87 -4.13
C LEU A 376 -22.05 -5.51 -3.52
N ARG A 377 -22.54 -5.01 -2.37
CA ARG A 377 -23.70 -5.60 -1.70
C ARG A 377 -24.97 -5.58 -2.57
N ARG A 378 -25.16 -4.52 -3.38
CA ARG A 378 -26.32 -4.37 -4.25
C ARG A 378 -26.28 -5.28 -5.47
N TRP A 379 -25.10 -5.50 -6.04
CA TRP A 379 -24.95 -6.17 -7.33
C TRP A 379 -24.31 -7.57 -7.26
N TYR A 380 -23.83 -8.01 -6.08
CA TYR A 380 -23.14 -9.31 -5.93
C TYR A 380 -24.02 -10.51 -6.29
N HIS A 381 -25.31 -10.46 -5.98
CA HIS A 381 -26.28 -11.51 -6.32
C HIS A 381 -27.04 -11.22 -7.63
N SER A 382 -26.68 -10.14 -8.34
CA SER A 382 -27.32 -9.83 -9.61
C SER A 382 -26.85 -10.81 -10.68
N LYS A 383 -27.75 -11.14 -11.61
CA LYS A 383 -27.39 -11.90 -12.81
C LYS A 383 -26.59 -11.05 -13.81
N ASP A 384 -26.41 -9.76 -13.57
CA ASP A 384 -25.76 -8.81 -14.50
C ASP A 384 -24.23 -8.97 -14.57
N PHE A 385 -23.60 -9.61 -13.58
CA PHE A 385 -22.16 -9.82 -13.49
C PHE A 385 -21.84 -11.24 -13.01
N TYR A 386 -20.85 -11.90 -13.60
CA TYR A 386 -20.35 -13.20 -13.12
C TYR A 386 -19.53 -13.06 -11.83
N LEU A 387 -18.78 -11.97 -11.72
CA LEU A 387 -17.88 -11.71 -10.60
C LEU A 387 -17.80 -10.20 -10.35
N ILE A 388 -17.83 -9.81 -9.08
CA ILE A 388 -17.52 -8.45 -8.63
C ILE A 388 -16.43 -8.55 -7.56
N SER A 389 -15.26 -8.00 -7.84
CA SER A 389 -14.14 -7.87 -6.90
C SER A 389 -13.94 -6.41 -6.49
N LYS A 390 -13.39 -6.15 -5.31
CA LYS A 390 -12.98 -4.80 -4.88
C LYS A 390 -11.59 -4.51 -5.44
N GLY A 391 -11.44 -3.38 -6.12
CA GLY A 391 -10.13 -2.85 -6.51
C GLY A 391 -9.33 -2.41 -5.28
N GLU A 392 -7.99 -2.35 -5.41
CA GLU A 392 -7.11 -1.94 -4.32
C GLU A 392 -7.52 -0.56 -3.77
N ASN A 393 -7.72 -0.47 -2.45
CA ASN A 393 -8.10 0.79 -1.81
C ASN A 393 -6.97 1.80 -2.01
N LEU A 394 -7.25 2.98 -2.56
CA LEU A 394 -6.34 4.13 -2.46
C LEU A 394 -6.36 4.60 -1.00
N PRO A 395 -5.26 4.49 -0.23
CA PRO A 395 -5.21 5.03 1.12
C PRO A 395 -5.12 6.56 1.03
N SER A 396 -6.24 7.26 1.22
CA SER A 396 -6.25 8.70 1.51
C SER A 396 -7.22 8.93 2.66
N LYS A 397 -6.74 8.66 3.88
CA LYS A 397 -7.35 9.23 5.08
C LYS A 397 -7.00 10.73 5.17
N PRO A 398 -7.85 11.57 5.80
CA PRO A 398 -7.59 13.00 5.97
C PRO A 398 -6.20 13.29 6.51
N GLN A 399 -5.55 14.36 6.04
CA GLN A 399 -4.14 14.65 6.37
C GLN A 399 -3.86 14.76 7.88
N TRP A 400 -4.84 15.25 8.66
CA TRP A 400 -4.75 15.30 10.12
C TRP A 400 -4.59 13.92 10.76
N GLN A 401 -5.23 12.88 10.22
CA GLN A 401 -5.11 11.50 10.74
C GLN A 401 -3.68 10.96 10.54
N GLY A 402 -3.03 11.33 9.43
CA GLY A 402 -1.61 11.03 9.21
C GLY A 402 -0.69 11.74 10.19
N ASN A 403 -0.87 13.06 10.36
CA ASN A 403 -0.07 13.83 11.31
C ASN A 403 -0.27 13.33 12.75
N PHE A 404 -1.50 12.96 13.11
CA PHE A 404 -1.80 12.38 14.42
C PHE A 404 -1.12 11.03 14.62
N SER A 405 -1.09 10.16 13.59
CA SER A 405 -0.42 8.85 13.68
C SER A 405 1.09 8.99 13.85
N VAL A 406 1.70 9.95 13.16
CA VAL A 406 3.12 10.30 13.34
C VAL A 406 3.37 10.87 14.73
N ALA A 407 2.51 11.78 15.20
CA ALA A 407 2.62 12.34 16.55
C ALA A 407 2.50 11.24 17.62
N ALA A 408 1.58 10.29 17.47
CA ALA A 408 1.44 9.15 18.37
C ALA A 408 2.72 8.31 18.42
N LEU A 409 3.32 7.99 17.26
CA LEU A 409 4.60 7.27 17.21
C LEU A 409 5.72 8.07 17.90
N ILE A 410 5.83 9.37 17.64
CA ILE A 410 6.83 10.24 18.29
C ILE A 410 6.63 10.26 19.80
N ILE A 411 5.38 10.38 20.28
CA ILE A 411 5.07 10.36 21.71
C ILE A 411 5.47 9.02 22.34
N ILE A 412 5.17 7.89 21.69
CA ILE A 412 5.58 6.56 22.17
C ILE A 412 7.11 6.48 22.29
N ILE A 413 7.83 6.95 21.28
CA ILE A 413 9.30 6.98 21.28
C ILE A 413 9.79 7.85 22.45
N LEU A 414 9.28 9.06 22.62
CA LEU A 414 9.70 9.96 23.71
C LEU A 414 9.42 9.35 25.08
N LEU A 415 8.22 8.80 25.32
CA LEU A 415 7.86 8.14 26.58
C LEU A 415 8.79 6.97 26.91
N THR A 416 9.19 6.20 25.90
CA THR A 416 10.10 5.06 26.05
C THR A 416 11.54 5.52 26.30
N VAL A 417 12.02 6.53 25.57
CA VAL A 417 13.40 7.05 25.67
C VAL A 417 13.67 7.71 27.01
N PHE A 418 12.70 8.47 27.53
CA PHE A 418 12.81 9.09 28.86
C PHE A 418 12.50 8.11 30.00
N ASN A 419 12.32 6.81 29.72
CA ASN A 419 11.96 5.78 30.69
C ASN A 419 10.73 6.13 31.54
N ILE A 420 9.77 6.87 30.97
CA ILE A 420 8.53 7.25 31.66
C ILE A 420 7.58 6.05 31.71
N LEU A 421 7.50 5.28 30.63
CA LEU A 421 6.69 4.06 30.54
C LEU A 421 7.45 2.94 29.80
N PRO A 422 7.24 1.67 30.18
CA PRO A 422 7.68 0.53 29.38
C PRO A 422 7.10 0.57 27.97
N LEU A 423 7.85 0.08 26.99
CA LEU A 423 7.49 0.14 25.57
C LEU A 423 6.09 -0.46 25.30
N LEU A 424 5.76 -1.60 25.90
CA LEU A 424 4.44 -2.22 25.76
C LEU A 424 3.31 -1.29 26.20
N ALA A 425 3.47 -0.62 27.35
CA ALA A 425 2.47 0.30 27.89
C ALA A 425 2.35 1.56 27.02
N ALA A 426 3.48 2.13 26.58
CA ALA A 426 3.48 3.28 25.67
C ALA A 426 2.80 2.93 24.33
N ALA A 427 3.15 1.78 23.73
CA ALA A 427 2.53 1.31 22.49
C ALA A 427 1.03 1.05 22.66
N GLY A 428 0.61 0.44 23.78
CA GLY A 428 -0.80 0.22 24.10
C GLY A 428 -1.60 1.53 24.22
N LEU A 429 -1.04 2.55 24.88
CA LEU A 429 -1.66 3.89 24.94
C LEU A 429 -1.75 4.54 23.56
N GLY A 430 -0.72 4.39 22.72
CA GLY A 430 -0.75 4.89 21.34
C GLY A 430 -1.84 4.21 20.51
N VAL A 431 -1.98 2.89 20.61
CA VAL A 431 -3.07 2.15 19.95
C VAL A 431 -4.43 2.62 20.46
N LEU A 432 -4.60 2.79 21.77
CA LEU A 432 -5.84 3.31 22.35
C LEU A 432 -6.18 4.69 21.80
N ALA A 433 -5.21 5.60 21.74
CA ALA A 433 -5.39 6.94 21.17
C ALA A 433 -5.79 6.88 19.69
N LEU A 434 -5.18 6.01 18.89
CA LEU A 434 -5.52 5.83 17.48
C LEU A 434 -6.95 5.29 17.27
N VAL A 435 -7.40 4.39 18.15
CA VAL A 435 -8.75 3.83 18.12
C VAL A 435 -9.79 4.85 18.57
N LEU A 436 -9.54 5.58 19.67
CA LEU A 436 -10.43 6.63 20.17
C LEU A 436 -10.57 7.78 19.17
N SER A 437 -9.49 8.15 18.49
CA SER A 437 -9.49 9.14 17.41
C SER A 437 -10.15 8.63 16.11
N LYS A 438 -10.67 7.40 16.08
CA LYS A 438 -11.28 6.74 14.91
C LYS A 438 -10.37 6.67 13.68
N ILE A 439 -9.04 6.73 13.90
CA ILE A 439 -8.05 6.59 12.84
C ILE A 439 -7.94 5.13 12.45
N VAL A 440 -8.08 4.20 13.40
CA VAL A 440 -8.14 2.76 13.13
C VAL A 440 -9.49 2.22 13.61
N SER A 441 -10.24 1.60 12.71
CA SER A 441 -11.50 0.94 13.06
C SER A 441 -11.26 -0.43 13.68
N ARG A 442 -12.19 -0.93 14.51
CA ARG A 442 -12.07 -2.27 15.15
C ARG A 442 -11.87 -3.40 14.12
N SER A 443 -12.54 -3.30 12.97
CA SER A 443 -12.40 -4.26 11.86
C SER A 443 -11.04 -4.16 11.16
N GLU A 444 -10.42 -2.98 11.13
CA GLU A 444 -9.08 -2.79 10.55
C GLU A 444 -7.98 -3.36 11.45
N ILE A 445 -8.13 -3.31 12.78
CA ILE A 445 -7.13 -3.86 13.71
C ILE A 445 -6.85 -5.34 13.38
N LEU A 446 -7.92 -6.12 13.18
CA LEU A 446 -7.81 -7.56 12.93
C LEU A 446 -7.13 -7.87 11.60
N SER A 447 -7.25 -7.01 10.59
CA SER A 447 -6.63 -7.19 9.28
C SER A 447 -5.22 -6.60 9.17
N ILE A 448 -4.87 -5.66 10.05
CA ILE A 448 -3.54 -5.03 10.12
C ILE A 448 -2.53 -5.93 10.84
N ILE A 449 -2.98 -6.66 11.86
CA ILE A 449 -2.11 -7.55 12.64
C ILE A 449 -1.78 -8.79 11.82
N ASP A 450 -0.48 -9.06 11.66
CA ASP A 450 -0.01 -10.32 11.11
C ASP A 450 -0.05 -11.40 12.20
N TRP A 451 -1.21 -12.06 12.31
CA TRP A 451 -1.44 -13.14 13.28
C TRP A 451 -0.49 -14.31 13.07
N ARG A 452 -0.09 -14.56 11.83
CA ARG A 452 0.83 -15.63 11.47
C ARG A 452 2.17 -15.42 12.15
N VAL A 453 2.72 -14.21 12.05
CA VAL A 453 3.97 -13.82 12.73
C VAL A 453 3.84 -13.93 14.25
N LEU A 454 2.75 -13.47 14.84
CA LEU A 454 2.56 -13.55 16.31
C LEU A 454 2.48 -15.00 16.81
N VAL A 455 1.80 -15.88 16.06
CA VAL A 455 1.71 -17.31 16.38
C VAL A 455 3.10 -17.94 16.26
N ILE A 456 3.84 -17.73 15.17
CA ILE A 456 5.20 -18.26 15.00
C ILE A 456 6.09 -17.82 16.18
N ILE A 457 6.05 -16.55 16.56
CA ILE A 457 6.85 -16.03 17.68
C ILE A 457 6.47 -16.76 18.97
N SER A 458 5.17 -16.85 19.28
CA SER A 458 4.68 -17.48 20.50
C SER A 458 5.10 -18.96 20.59
N LEU A 459 4.97 -19.70 19.48
CA LEU A 459 5.38 -21.10 19.39
C LEU A 459 6.91 -21.25 19.51
N SER A 460 7.67 -20.36 18.86
CA SER A 460 9.13 -20.39 18.91
C SER A 460 9.68 -20.19 20.32
N LEU A 461 9.03 -19.35 21.13
CA LEU A 461 9.39 -19.15 22.53
C LEU A 461 9.12 -20.40 23.36
N GLY A 462 8.00 -21.09 23.15
CA GLY A 462 7.72 -22.37 23.82
C GLY A 462 8.71 -23.47 23.43
N ILE A 463 9.08 -23.54 22.15
CA ILE A 463 10.13 -24.47 21.67
C ILE A 463 11.48 -24.11 22.31
N ALA A 464 11.83 -22.82 22.42
CA ALA A 464 13.05 -22.37 23.07
C ALA A 464 13.12 -22.79 24.54
N THR A 465 12.00 -22.72 25.28
CA THR A 465 11.92 -23.27 26.65
C THR A 465 12.16 -24.78 26.67
N GLY A 466 11.71 -25.51 25.65
CA GLY A 466 12.05 -26.93 25.51
C GLY A 466 13.54 -27.19 25.33
N VAL A 467 14.22 -26.37 24.53
CA VAL A 467 15.67 -26.44 24.39
C VAL A 467 16.39 -26.13 25.70
N GLU A 468 15.90 -25.16 26.48
CA GLU A 468 16.51 -24.78 27.76
C GLU A 468 16.35 -25.85 28.85
N LYS A 469 15.24 -26.60 28.84
CA LYS A 469 14.94 -27.63 29.83
C LYS A 469 15.46 -29.03 29.50
N SER A 470 15.93 -29.25 28.26
CA SER A 470 16.49 -30.53 27.78
C SER A 470 17.99 -30.65 28.07
#